data_AF-A0A843D8V5-F1
#
_entry.id   AF-A0A843D8V5-F1
#
_cell.length_a   1.000
_cell.length_b   1.000
_cell.length_c   1.000
_cell.angle_alpha   90.00
_cell.angle_beta   90.00
_cell.angle_gamma   90.00
#
_symmetry.space_group_name_H-M   'P 1'
#
loop_
_entity.id
_entity.type
_entity.pdbx_description
1 polymer ?
#
loop_
_entity_poly.entity_id
_entity_poly.type
_entity_poly.pdbx_seq_one_letter_code
_entity_poly.pdbx_strand_id
1 'polypeptide(L)'
;WSPYGKELTLSRKKIDIIGDLRFGEPLEIEVDYDGKHRVSLPGDYLCSQYIEAMDMALEVCKAMKIPSDVVLKALTEFHGVKGRGEIREVNGVKFVIERNPGISHMSVRRTLETLKEMDCLKDSILIIDPVSKKVCDKLDRTKIQDVADEFHVPMLVTEGNGVEPDIPDGVRTVIRMIKEGYQ
;
A
#
# COMPACT_ATOMS: atom_id res chain seq x y z
N TRP A 1 -26.64 12.95 -15.20
CA TRP A 1 -26.11 12.08 -14.13
C TRP A 1 -26.72 12.37 -12.76
N SER A 2 -26.87 13.64 -12.35
CA SER A 2 -27.57 14.03 -11.10
C SER A 2 -28.91 13.29 -10.83
N PRO A 3 -29.84 13.08 -11.80
CA PRO A 3 -31.10 12.37 -11.53
C PRO A 3 -30.96 10.84 -11.34
N TYR A 4 -29.78 10.27 -11.58
CA TYR A 4 -29.52 8.83 -11.42
C TYR A 4 -28.50 8.53 -10.30
N GLY A 5 -27.88 9.57 -9.73
CA GLY A 5 -26.93 9.44 -8.65
C GLY A 5 -27.65 9.21 -7.33
N LYS A 6 -27.14 8.29 -6.52
CA LYS A 6 -27.52 8.19 -5.12
C LYS A 6 -26.66 9.15 -4.30
N GLU A 7 -27.24 9.75 -3.27
CA GLU A 7 -26.51 10.64 -2.37
C GLU A 7 -25.43 9.85 -1.60
N LEU A 8 -24.21 10.38 -1.57
CA LEU A 8 -23.08 9.81 -0.84
C LEU A 8 -22.74 10.72 0.33
N THR A 9 -22.53 10.15 1.51
CA THR A 9 -22.21 10.90 2.73
C THR A 9 -20.71 10.82 3.06
N LEU A 10 -19.88 11.32 2.13
CA LEU A 10 -18.41 11.24 2.18
C LEU A 10 -17.76 11.99 3.37
N SER A 11 -18.55 12.69 4.19
CA SER A 11 -18.06 13.42 5.36
C SER A 11 -17.91 12.56 6.63
N ARG A 12 -18.46 11.34 6.64
CA ARG A 12 -18.39 10.44 7.80
C ARG A 12 -17.48 9.25 7.50
N LYS A 13 -16.33 9.23 8.18
CA LYS A 13 -15.46 8.06 8.26
C LYS A 13 -16.20 6.87 8.87
N LYS A 14 -16.09 5.71 8.25
CA LYS A 14 -16.71 4.43 8.63
C LYS A 14 -15.71 3.43 9.18
N ILE A 15 -14.43 3.59 8.85
CA ILE A 15 -13.38 2.65 9.27
C ILE A 15 -12.46 3.31 10.29
N ASP A 16 -12.31 2.68 11.44
CA ASP A 16 -11.30 3.04 12.43
C ASP A 16 -10.31 1.89 12.64
N ILE A 17 -9.01 2.20 12.66
CA ILE A 17 -7.96 1.22 12.94
C ILE A 17 -7.94 0.96 14.45
N ILE A 18 -7.84 -0.32 14.82
CA ILE A 18 -7.76 -0.76 16.22
C ILE A 18 -6.34 -1.24 16.50
N GLY A 19 -5.64 -0.56 17.41
CA GLY A 19 -4.29 -0.94 17.84
C GLY A 19 -3.19 -0.45 16.92
N ASP A 20 -2.00 -1.04 17.07
CA ASP A 20 -0.78 -0.63 16.36
C ASP A 20 -0.61 -1.39 15.04
N LEU A 21 -0.04 -0.72 14.04
CA LEU A 21 0.32 -1.36 12.78
C LEU A 21 1.52 -2.27 12.97
N ARG A 22 1.44 -3.50 12.46
CA ARG A 22 2.52 -4.48 12.51
C ARG A 22 2.72 -5.14 11.15
N PHE A 23 3.97 -5.28 10.76
CA PHE A 23 4.31 -5.81 9.44
C PHE A 23 3.96 -7.29 9.33
N GLY A 24 3.19 -7.66 8.30
CA GLY A 24 2.82 -9.05 8.05
C GLY A 24 1.71 -9.59 8.97
N GLU A 25 1.31 -8.82 9.99
CA GLU A 25 0.22 -9.20 10.90
C GLU A 25 -1.12 -8.67 10.37
N PRO A 26 -2.24 -9.36 10.66
CA PRO A 26 -3.56 -8.86 10.34
C PRO A 26 -3.82 -7.48 10.95
N LEU A 27 -4.54 -6.63 10.22
CA LEU A 27 -4.95 -5.30 10.69
C LEU A 27 -6.38 -5.35 11.21
N GLU A 28 -6.55 -5.14 12.51
CA GLU A 28 -7.87 -5.04 13.13
C GLU A 28 -8.49 -3.65 12.88
N ILE A 29 -9.73 -3.64 12.40
CA ILE A 29 -10.50 -2.42 12.15
C ILE A 29 -11.91 -2.51 12.74
N GLU A 30 -12.47 -1.38 13.15
CA GLU A 30 -13.90 -1.20 13.40
C GLU A 30 -14.55 -0.61 12.15
N VAL A 31 -15.63 -1.22 11.68
CA VAL A 31 -16.39 -0.81 10.50
C VAL A 31 -17.81 -0.43 10.91
N ASP A 32 -18.22 0.79 10.59
CA ASP A 32 -19.58 1.31 10.75
C ASP A 32 -20.39 1.12 9.46
N TYR A 33 -21.04 -0.03 9.35
CA TYR A 33 -21.87 -0.42 8.23
C TYR A 33 -23.11 -1.16 8.74
N ASP A 34 -24.24 -0.45 8.84
CA ASP A 34 -25.50 -0.87 9.50
C ASP A 34 -25.32 -1.37 10.95
N GLY A 35 -24.29 -0.84 11.62
CA GLY A 35 -23.84 -1.29 12.93
C GLY A 35 -22.32 -1.19 13.01
N LYS A 36 -21.77 -1.36 14.22
CA LYS A 36 -20.33 -1.44 14.42
C LYS A 36 -19.88 -2.89 14.40
N HIS A 37 -18.90 -3.19 13.56
CA HIS A 37 -18.37 -4.54 13.36
C HIS A 37 -16.86 -4.52 13.48
N ARG A 38 -16.28 -5.56 14.09
CA ARG A 38 -14.83 -5.77 14.04
C ARG A 38 -14.49 -6.66 12.87
N VAL A 39 -13.49 -6.26 12.10
CA VAL A 39 -13.01 -6.96 10.92
C VAL A 39 -11.48 -7.05 11.02
N SER A 40 -10.95 -8.22 10.69
CA SER A 40 -9.52 -8.45 10.58
C SER A 40 -9.16 -8.49 9.10
N LEU A 41 -8.37 -7.51 8.64
CA LEU A 41 -7.84 -7.50 7.28
C LEU A 41 -6.57 -8.37 7.20
N PRO A 42 -6.35 -9.12 6.10
CA PRO A 42 -5.14 -9.94 5.92
C PRO A 42 -3.84 -9.14 6.07
N GLY A 43 -2.75 -9.78 6.52
CA GLY A 43 -1.45 -9.14 6.72
C GLY A 43 -0.51 -9.17 5.50
N ASP A 44 -0.98 -9.69 4.36
CA ASP A 44 -0.16 -9.92 3.15
C ASP A 44 -0.11 -8.72 2.18
N TYR A 45 -0.64 -7.57 2.60
CA TYR A 45 -0.47 -6.29 1.92
C TYR A 45 -0.52 -5.12 2.92
N LEU A 46 -0.11 -3.91 2.49
CA LEU A 46 -0.15 -2.69 3.30
C LEU A 46 -1.60 -2.18 3.45
N CYS A 47 -2.40 -2.86 4.27
CA CYS A 47 -3.82 -2.59 4.50
C CYS A 47 -4.14 -1.15 4.86
N SER A 48 -3.29 -0.50 5.66
CA SER A 48 -3.48 0.89 6.09
C SER A 48 -3.53 1.86 4.90
N GLN A 49 -2.84 1.57 3.80
CA GLN A 49 -2.89 2.38 2.59
C GLN A 49 -4.23 2.29 1.85
N TYR A 50 -5.01 1.22 2.08
CA TYR A 50 -6.30 0.97 1.46
C TYR A 50 -7.49 1.53 2.24
N ILE A 51 -7.30 1.93 3.50
CA ILE A 51 -8.41 2.30 4.40
C ILE A 51 -9.29 3.40 3.81
N GLU A 52 -8.71 4.45 3.25
CA GLU A 52 -9.48 5.53 2.60
C GLU A 52 -10.28 5.03 1.40
N ALA A 53 -9.71 4.13 0.59
CA ALA A 53 -10.40 3.54 -0.55
C ALA A 53 -11.53 2.61 -0.13
N MET A 54 -11.30 1.81 0.91
CA MET A 54 -12.32 0.95 1.52
C MET A 54 -13.45 1.79 2.12
N ASP A 55 -13.15 2.87 2.82
CA ASP A 55 -14.13 3.79 3.40
C ASP A 55 -15.09 4.36 2.33
N MET A 56 -14.52 4.82 1.21
CA MET A 56 -15.30 5.26 0.05
C MET A 56 -16.12 4.13 -0.58
N ALA A 57 -15.54 2.93 -0.72
CA ALA A 57 -16.23 1.76 -1.27
C ALA A 57 -17.44 1.35 -0.39
N LEU A 58 -17.29 1.39 0.93
CA LEU A 58 -18.38 1.15 1.88
C LEU A 58 -19.52 2.15 1.67
N GLU A 59 -19.22 3.42 1.39
CA GLU A 59 -20.28 4.40 1.16
C GLU A 59 -21.07 4.13 -0.13
N VAL A 60 -20.37 3.67 -1.17
CA VAL A 60 -21.02 3.21 -2.41
C VAL A 60 -21.86 1.95 -2.16
N CYS A 61 -21.33 0.96 -1.44
CA CYS A 61 -22.06 -0.25 -1.08
C CYS A 61 -23.34 0.07 -0.30
N LYS A 62 -23.27 1.01 0.65
CA LYS A 62 -24.41 1.47 1.44
C LYS A 62 -25.47 2.11 0.55
N ALA A 63 -25.07 3.01 -0.34
CA ALA A 63 -25.97 3.61 -1.32
C ALA A 63 -26.62 2.52 -2.21
N MET A 64 -25.85 1.51 -2.60
CA MET A 64 -26.33 0.36 -3.37
C MET A 64 -27.19 -0.62 -2.57
N LYS A 65 -27.29 -0.46 -1.24
CA LYS A 65 -28.01 -1.37 -0.33
C LYS A 65 -27.44 -2.80 -0.36
N ILE A 66 -26.12 -2.92 -0.45
CA ILE A 66 -25.46 -4.22 -0.34
C ILE A 66 -25.57 -4.73 1.10
N PRO A 67 -25.98 -5.98 1.35
CA PRO A 67 -26.08 -6.54 2.70
C PRO A 67 -24.75 -6.50 3.47
N SER A 68 -24.85 -6.26 4.79
CA SER A 68 -23.68 -6.12 5.67
C SER A 68 -22.80 -7.38 5.69
N ASP A 69 -23.40 -8.57 5.75
CA ASP A 69 -22.69 -9.85 5.75
C ASP A 69 -21.82 -10.03 4.48
N VAL A 70 -22.33 -9.60 3.32
CA VAL A 70 -21.58 -9.65 2.05
C VAL A 70 -20.39 -8.69 2.07
N VAL A 71 -20.61 -7.46 2.53
CA VAL A 71 -19.56 -6.42 2.58
C VAL A 71 -18.46 -6.78 3.57
N LEU A 72 -18.84 -7.19 4.78
CA LEU A 72 -17.89 -7.58 5.83
C LEU A 72 -17.08 -8.80 5.41
N LYS A 73 -17.72 -9.80 4.78
CA LYS A 73 -17.02 -10.95 4.21
C LYS A 73 -16.03 -10.54 3.13
N ALA A 74 -16.43 -9.65 2.21
CA ALA A 74 -15.56 -9.16 1.16
C ALA A 74 -14.32 -8.44 1.72
N LEU A 75 -14.45 -7.68 2.81
CA LEU A 75 -13.31 -7.05 3.48
C LEU A 75 -12.35 -8.10 4.07
N THR A 76 -12.86 -9.13 4.74
CA THR A 76 -12.01 -10.20 5.32
C THR A 76 -11.30 -11.05 4.27
N GLU A 77 -11.85 -11.17 3.06
CA GLU A 77 -11.30 -11.97 1.96
C GLU A 77 -10.48 -11.13 0.96
N PHE A 78 -10.34 -9.81 1.19
CA PHE A 78 -9.60 -8.94 0.30
C PHE A 78 -8.10 -8.98 0.61
N HIS A 79 -7.31 -9.52 -0.31
CA HIS A 79 -5.86 -9.66 -0.21
C HIS A 79 -5.09 -8.57 -0.98
N GLY A 80 -5.67 -7.37 -1.07
CA GLY A 80 -5.09 -6.29 -1.85
C GLY A 80 -5.14 -6.51 -3.36
N VAL A 81 -4.38 -5.70 -4.08
CA VAL A 81 -4.16 -5.85 -5.52
C VAL A 81 -2.73 -6.34 -5.72
N LYS A 82 -2.54 -7.38 -6.54
CA LYS A 82 -1.20 -7.96 -6.79
C LYS A 82 -0.20 -6.87 -7.20
N GLY A 83 0.93 -6.82 -6.49
CA GLY A 83 1.94 -5.77 -6.67
C GLY A 83 1.50 -4.36 -6.27
N ARG A 84 0.56 -4.18 -5.35
CA ARG A 84 0.24 -2.88 -4.73
C ARG A 84 0.35 -3.03 -3.22
N GLY A 85 1.44 -2.51 -2.66
CA GLY A 85 1.78 -2.69 -1.24
C GLY A 85 1.86 -4.16 -0.81
N GLU A 86 2.20 -5.08 -1.70
CA GLU A 86 2.20 -6.52 -1.41
C GLU A 86 3.33 -6.85 -0.42
N ILE A 87 3.02 -7.63 0.62
CA ILE A 87 3.94 -7.99 1.69
C ILE A 87 4.35 -9.46 1.54
N ARG A 88 5.65 -9.73 1.67
CA ARG A 88 6.20 -11.08 1.75
C ARG A 88 7.34 -11.15 2.74
N GLU A 89 7.59 -12.32 3.29
CA GLU A 89 8.81 -12.62 4.03
C GLU A 89 9.50 -13.82 3.40
N VAL A 90 10.79 -13.67 3.08
CA VAL A 90 11.60 -14.73 2.47
C VAL A 90 12.92 -14.80 3.21
N ASN A 91 13.23 -15.96 3.81
CA ASN A 91 14.45 -16.19 4.58
C ASN A 91 14.71 -15.13 5.68
N GLY A 92 13.65 -14.65 6.34
CA GLY A 92 13.74 -13.63 7.39
C GLY A 92 13.91 -12.19 6.89
N VAL A 93 13.89 -11.98 5.56
CA VAL A 93 13.89 -10.64 4.95
C VAL A 93 12.46 -10.28 4.55
N LYS A 94 12.02 -9.11 5.00
CA LYS A 94 10.72 -8.52 4.69
C LYS A 94 10.77 -7.86 3.32
N PHE A 95 9.73 -8.04 2.52
CA PHE A 95 9.58 -7.44 1.20
C PHE A 95 8.27 -6.68 1.14
N VAL A 96 8.34 -5.46 0.60
CA VAL A 96 7.18 -4.68 0.16
C VAL A 96 7.29 -4.49 -1.33
N ILE A 97 6.27 -4.87 -2.09
CA ILE A 97 6.28 -4.82 -3.55
C ILE A 97 5.18 -3.87 -4.03
N GLU A 98 5.60 -2.78 -4.64
CA GLU A 98 4.76 -1.78 -5.29
C GLU A 98 5.13 -1.70 -6.77
N ARG A 99 4.22 -2.10 -7.65
CA ARG A 99 4.41 -2.19 -9.10
C ARG A 99 3.43 -1.26 -9.79
N ASN A 100 3.81 -0.03 -10.10
CA ASN A 100 2.82 0.97 -10.48
C ASN A 100 3.33 1.93 -11.56
N PRO A 101 2.53 2.23 -12.62
CA PRO A 101 2.86 3.28 -13.57
C PRO A 101 2.87 4.70 -12.96
N GLY A 102 2.37 4.89 -11.74
CA GLY A 102 2.33 6.17 -11.04
C GLY A 102 3.38 6.38 -9.95
N ILE A 103 4.46 5.56 -9.87
CA ILE A 103 5.46 5.75 -8.79
C ILE A 103 6.04 7.16 -8.83
N SER A 104 5.92 7.83 -7.69
CA SER A 104 6.35 9.21 -7.44
C SER A 104 6.90 9.34 -6.03
N HIS A 105 7.55 10.47 -5.74
CA HIS A 105 8.02 10.80 -4.39
C HIS A 105 6.89 10.77 -3.35
N MET A 106 5.64 11.10 -3.72
CA MET A 106 4.49 11.04 -2.82
C MET A 106 4.08 9.60 -2.49
N SER A 107 4.05 8.69 -3.48
CA SER A 107 3.73 7.28 -3.23
C SER A 107 4.82 6.58 -2.42
N VAL A 108 6.08 6.93 -2.69
CA VAL A 108 7.23 6.45 -1.91
C VAL A 108 7.11 6.95 -0.47
N ARG A 109 6.89 8.25 -0.26
CA ARG A 109 6.71 8.84 1.08
C ARG A 109 5.62 8.10 1.86
N ARG A 110 4.42 7.94 1.30
CA ARG A 110 3.31 7.24 1.98
C ARG A 110 3.68 5.80 2.37
N THR A 111 4.49 5.12 1.55
CA THR A 111 5.00 3.78 1.87
C THR A 111 6.01 3.80 3.00
N LEU A 112 6.97 4.74 2.98
CA LEU A 112 7.95 4.87 4.05
C LEU A 112 7.31 5.29 5.39
N GLU A 113 6.32 6.18 5.36
CA GLU A 113 5.52 6.56 6.54
C GLU A 113 4.82 5.34 7.14
N THR A 114 4.15 4.54 6.30
CA THR A 114 3.48 3.30 6.74
C THR A 114 4.48 2.34 7.39
N LEU A 115 5.66 2.17 6.79
CA LEU A 115 6.68 1.26 7.32
C LEU A 115 7.39 1.82 8.57
N LYS A 116 7.45 3.14 8.71
CA LYS A 116 7.93 3.79 9.93
C LYS A 116 7.00 3.51 11.10
N GLU A 117 5.69 3.61 10.88
CA GLU A 117 4.68 3.27 11.90
C GLU A 117 4.77 1.80 12.35
N MET A 118 5.22 0.91 11.47
CA MET A 118 5.45 -0.51 11.75
C MET A 118 6.85 -0.85 12.29
N ASP A 119 7.69 0.15 12.58
CA ASP A 119 9.11 -0.01 12.99
C ASP A 119 9.93 -0.89 12.02
N CYS A 120 9.70 -0.76 10.71
CA CYS A 120 10.28 -1.61 9.67
C CYS A 120 11.34 -0.93 8.79
N LEU A 121 11.73 0.31 9.12
CA LEU A 121 12.73 1.06 8.35
C LEU A 121 14.17 0.78 8.77
N LYS A 122 14.40 0.22 9.95
CA LYS A 122 15.75 -0.15 10.38
C LYS A 122 16.30 -1.24 9.46
N ASP A 123 17.55 -1.04 9.02
CA ASP A 123 18.25 -1.95 8.10
C ASP A 123 17.44 -2.19 6.81
N SER A 124 16.76 -1.16 6.31
CA SER A 124 15.94 -1.23 5.10
C SER A 124 16.66 -0.69 3.86
N ILE A 125 16.16 -1.04 2.68
CA ILE A 125 16.60 -0.47 1.39
C ILE A 125 15.40 -0.20 0.49
N LEU A 126 15.42 0.94 -0.20
CA LEU A 126 14.47 1.29 -1.26
C LEU A 126 15.08 0.95 -2.62
N ILE A 127 14.44 0.05 -3.36
CA ILE A 127 14.86 -0.33 -4.72
C ILE A 127 13.84 0.21 -5.72
N ILE A 128 14.26 1.15 -6.57
CA ILE A 128 13.48 1.64 -7.70
C ILE A 128 13.87 0.85 -8.95
N ASP A 129 12.92 0.13 -9.53
CA ASP A 129 13.12 -0.68 -10.72
C ASP A 129 12.28 -0.14 -11.90
N PRO A 130 12.84 0.69 -12.79
CA PRO A 130 12.13 1.17 -13.95
C PRO A 130 12.06 0.10 -15.03
N VAL A 131 10.88 -0.39 -15.43
CA VAL A 131 10.78 -1.49 -16.42
C VAL A 131 11.28 -1.12 -17.83
N SER A 132 11.56 0.17 -18.09
CA SER A 132 12.25 0.61 -19.30
C SER A 132 12.88 2.00 -19.13
N LYS A 133 13.86 2.32 -19.97
CA LYS A 133 14.53 3.64 -19.98
C LYS A 133 13.55 4.81 -20.18
N LYS A 134 12.56 4.67 -21.06
CA LYS A 134 11.52 5.69 -21.31
C LYS A 134 10.67 6.01 -20.08
N VAL A 135 10.54 5.02 -19.20
CA VAL A 135 9.78 5.15 -17.95
C VAL A 135 10.64 5.82 -16.87
N CYS A 136 11.95 5.58 -16.87
CA CYS A 136 12.91 6.28 -16.03
C CYS A 136 12.90 7.80 -16.28
N ASP A 137 12.71 8.25 -17.53
CA ASP A 137 12.67 9.69 -17.85
C ASP A 137 11.49 10.44 -17.19
N LYS A 138 10.46 9.72 -16.75
CA LYS A 138 9.29 10.27 -16.04
C LYS A 138 9.42 10.20 -14.52
N LEU A 139 10.52 9.65 -14.02
CA LEU A 139 10.77 9.46 -12.60
C LEU A 139 11.61 10.64 -12.09
N ASP A 140 11.04 11.41 -11.16
CA ASP A 140 11.76 12.50 -10.48
C ASP A 140 12.69 11.90 -9.41
N ARG A 141 13.83 11.37 -9.86
CA ARG A 141 14.78 10.63 -9.02
C ARG A 141 15.27 11.47 -7.84
N THR A 142 15.53 12.75 -8.07
CA THR A 142 16.02 13.66 -7.02
C THR A 142 15.00 13.76 -5.89
N LYS A 143 13.71 14.01 -6.20
CA LYS A 143 12.69 14.09 -5.15
C LYS A 143 12.47 12.77 -4.42
N ILE A 144 12.61 11.63 -5.12
CA ILE A 144 12.50 10.32 -4.48
C ILE A 144 13.71 10.09 -3.55
N GLN A 145 14.92 10.49 -3.97
CA GLN A 145 16.11 10.45 -3.13
C GLN A 145 15.94 11.33 -1.88
N ASP A 146 15.47 12.57 -2.05
CA ASP A 146 15.22 13.51 -0.95
C ASP A 146 14.27 12.90 0.10
N VAL A 147 13.21 12.22 -0.37
CA VAL A 147 12.29 11.47 0.51
C VAL A 147 13.02 10.30 1.18
N ALA A 148 13.76 9.47 0.45
CA ALA A 148 14.45 8.33 1.03
C ALA A 148 15.46 8.76 2.12
N ASP A 149 16.19 9.85 1.89
CA ASP A 149 17.16 10.43 2.82
C ASP A 149 16.50 10.96 4.10
N GLU A 150 15.32 11.58 4.01
CA GLU A 150 14.52 12.03 5.15
C GLU A 150 14.14 10.89 6.10
N PHE A 151 13.90 9.70 5.54
CA PHE A 151 13.60 8.48 6.30
C PHE A 151 14.85 7.65 6.63
N HIS A 152 16.04 8.11 6.24
CA HIS A 152 17.31 7.41 6.39
C HIS A 152 17.33 6.02 5.73
N VAL A 153 16.65 5.89 4.59
CA VAL A 153 16.56 4.65 3.82
C VAL A 153 17.49 4.77 2.60
N PRO A 154 18.56 3.96 2.50
CA PRO A 154 19.37 3.90 1.30
C PRO A 154 18.52 3.58 0.06
N MET A 155 18.80 4.26 -1.05
CA MET A 155 18.10 4.06 -2.32
C MET A 155 19.03 3.46 -3.38
N LEU A 156 18.55 2.40 -4.04
CA LEU A 156 19.17 1.80 -5.22
C LEU A 156 18.21 1.97 -6.41
N VAL A 157 18.74 2.37 -7.56
CA VAL A 157 17.98 2.39 -8.83
C VAL A 157 18.60 1.36 -9.76
N THR A 158 17.80 0.41 -10.24
CA THR A 158 18.27 -0.63 -11.15
C THR A 158 18.37 -0.12 -12.59
N GLU A 159 19.00 -0.89 -13.47
CA GLU A 159 19.05 -0.59 -14.90
C GLU A 159 17.72 -0.88 -15.63
N GLY A 160 16.75 -1.53 -14.98
CA GLY A 160 15.48 -1.86 -15.62
C GLY A 160 15.54 -3.00 -16.64
N ASN A 161 16.56 -3.85 -16.54
CA ASN A 161 16.81 -4.96 -17.47
C ASN A 161 16.14 -6.28 -17.04
N GLY A 162 15.34 -6.27 -15.98
CA GLY A 162 14.68 -7.44 -15.41
C GLY A 162 15.60 -8.34 -14.57
N VAL A 163 16.86 -7.94 -14.39
CA VAL A 163 17.77 -8.61 -13.45
C VAL A 163 17.50 -8.09 -12.05
N GLU A 164 17.20 -9.04 -11.18
CA GLU A 164 17.00 -8.81 -9.76
C GLU A 164 18.33 -8.39 -9.11
N PRO A 165 18.42 -7.19 -8.48
CA PRO A 165 19.64 -6.80 -7.77
C PRO A 165 19.84 -7.67 -6.53
N ASP A 166 21.10 -7.97 -6.22
CA ASP A 166 21.47 -8.60 -4.96
C ASP A 166 21.07 -7.70 -3.79
N ILE A 167 20.53 -8.31 -2.74
CA ILE A 167 20.17 -7.63 -1.50
C ILE A 167 21.44 -7.49 -0.67
N PRO A 168 21.86 -6.26 -0.29
CA PRO A 168 23.05 -6.08 0.52
C PRO A 168 22.98 -6.83 1.85
N ASP A 169 24.13 -7.32 2.32
CA ASP A 169 24.23 -7.98 3.61
C ASP A 169 23.72 -7.08 4.74
N GLY A 170 22.97 -7.68 5.67
CA GLY A 170 22.41 -6.99 6.83
C GLY A 170 21.05 -6.32 6.58
N VAL A 171 20.58 -6.24 5.34
CA VAL A 171 19.23 -5.74 5.03
C VAL A 171 18.15 -6.67 5.58
N ARG A 172 17.17 -6.10 6.26
CA ARG A 172 16.02 -6.79 6.86
C ARG A 172 14.69 -6.47 6.18
N THR A 173 14.62 -5.31 5.51
CA THR A 173 13.42 -4.88 4.78
C THR A 173 13.80 -4.36 3.41
N VAL A 174 13.24 -4.94 2.35
CA VAL A 174 13.38 -4.51 0.97
C VAL A 174 12.08 -3.87 0.50
N ILE A 175 12.15 -2.61 0.10
CA ILE A 175 11.02 -1.84 -0.40
C ILE A 175 11.20 -1.70 -1.89
N ARG A 176 10.49 -2.50 -2.67
CA ARG A 176 10.62 -2.54 -4.13
C ARG A 176 9.52 -1.75 -4.82
N MET A 177 9.95 -0.74 -5.57
CA MET A 177 9.11 0.13 -6.39
C MET A 177 9.38 -0.17 -7.89
N ILE A 178 8.56 -1.01 -8.50
CA ILE A 178 8.64 -1.39 -9.92
C ILE A 178 7.83 -0.39 -10.76
N LYS A 179 8.51 0.58 -11.37
CA LYS A 179 7.87 1.61 -12.17
C LYS A 179 7.54 1.05 -13.56
N GLU A 180 6.26 0.80 -13.80
CA GLU A 180 5.77 0.30 -15.09
C GLU A 180 5.47 1.43 -16.10
N GLY A 181 5.38 1.08 -17.38
CA GLY A 181 4.81 1.97 -18.40
C GLY A 181 3.29 1.99 -18.31
N TYR A 182 2.66 3.10 -18.72
CA TYR A 182 1.22 3.08 -19.02
C TYR A 182 1.01 2.19 -20.24
N GLN A 183 0.16 1.17 -20.11
CA GLN A 183 -0.31 0.35 -21.24
C GLN A 183 -1.53 1.00 -21.88
#